data_AF-A0A397T360-F1
#
_entry.id   AF-A0A397T360-F1
#
_cell.length_a   1.000
_cell.length_b   1.000
_cell.length_c   1.000
_cell.angle_alpha   90.00
_cell.angle_beta   90.00
_cell.angle_gamma   90.00
#
_symmetry.space_group_name_H-M   'P 1'
#
loop_
_entity.id
_entity.type
_entity.pdbx_description
1 polymer ?
#
loop_
_entity_poly.entity_id
_entity_poly.type
_entity_poly.pdbx_seq_one_letter_code
_entity_poly.pdbx_strand_id
1 'polypeptide(L)'
;MNSEFEIFSSNLPSFESQKNEVSDDESILDLDVNMLRQLASSCLDRHCVNTHRLTSGLNNEVHLLQFDNGPDCIAQFPLDPIHPVTKLASEVATMKYIAKNTKIKVPEMYDWDCSTNNIIKSPYILMKRLPGQHLYRLWDDLSHENKKSVLKQIANILFELWTDCKFKEIGCLYMDGVLSESIQEKASYLKGLFHSI
;
A
#
# COMPACT_ATOMS: atom_id res chain seq x y z
N MET A 1 0.34 -10.51 29.32
CA MET A 1 1.52 -9.64 29.22
C MET A 1 1.45 -8.86 27.90
N ASN A 2 0.41 -8.03 27.75
CA ASN A 2 0.02 -7.31 26.53
C ASN A 2 -0.35 -5.85 26.88
N SER A 3 0.59 -5.03 27.36
CA SER A 3 0.27 -3.65 27.79
C SER A 3 1.04 -2.55 27.06
N GLU A 4 1.89 -2.87 26.07
CA GLU A 4 2.68 -1.83 25.36
C GLU A 4 2.12 -1.45 23.98
N PHE A 5 1.13 -2.18 23.44
CA PHE A 5 0.53 -1.89 22.13
C PHE A 5 -0.67 -0.93 22.18
N GLU A 6 -1.18 -0.59 23.37
CA GLU A 6 -2.34 0.31 23.53
C GLU A 6 -1.97 1.80 23.63
N ILE A 7 -0.69 2.15 23.79
CA ILE A 7 -0.27 3.52 24.13
C ILE A 7 -0.57 4.53 23.01
N PHE A 8 -0.76 4.09 21.76
CA PHE A 8 -1.12 4.98 20.64
C PHE A 8 -2.59 4.93 20.21
N SER A 9 -3.46 4.21 20.94
CA SER A 9 -4.89 4.11 20.61
C SER A 9 -5.80 5.01 21.44
N SER A 10 -5.35 5.51 22.59
CA SER A 10 -6.20 6.29 23.50
C SER A 10 -5.75 7.75 23.54
N ASN A 11 -6.56 8.63 22.95
CA ASN A 11 -6.53 10.09 23.04
C ASN A 11 -5.58 10.83 22.08
N LEU A 12 -5.70 10.59 20.78
CA LEU A 12 -5.36 11.63 19.79
C LEU A 12 -6.62 12.43 19.43
N PRO A 13 -6.55 13.77 19.36
CA PRO A 13 -7.67 14.59 18.93
C PRO A 13 -8.19 14.15 17.56
N SER A 14 -9.50 14.17 17.39
CA SER A 14 -10.16 14.06 16.08
C SER A 14 -9.57 15.09 15.12
N PHE A 15 -9.22 14.60 13.93
CA PHE A 15 -8.71 15.38 12.80
C PHE A 15 -9.55 16.64 12.57
N GLU A 16 -9.00 17.81 12.93
CA GLU A 16 -9.40 19.05 12.28
C GLU A 16 -8.66 19.14 10.94
N SER A 17 -9.44 19.12 9.88
CA SER A 17 -9.00 19.36 8.50
C SER A 17 -8.41 20.77 8.38
N GLN A 18 -7.13 20.93 8.69
CA GLN A 18 -6.39 22.13 8.30
C GLN A 18 -5.72 21.90 6.93
N LYS A 19 -6.20 22.72 5.99
CA LYS A 19 -5.74 22.90 4.62
C LYS A 19 -4.22 23.09 4.62
N ASN A 20 -3.48 22.07 4.18
CA ASN A 20 -2.08 22.24 3.80
C ASN A 20 -2.00 21.98 2.29
N GLU A 21 -1.74 23.08 1.59
CA GLU A 21 -1.26 23.25 0.22
C GLU A 21 -1.21 21.96 -0.61
N VAL A 22 -2.25 21.80 -1.44
CA VAL A 22 -2.20 20.98 -2.64
C VAL A 22 -1.08 21.57 -3.50
N SER A 23 0.01 20.83 -3.70
CA SER A 23 0.86 21.10 -4.85
C SER A 23 -0.01 20.87 -6.08
N ASP A 24 -0.23 21.92 -6.87
CA ASP A 24 -0.89 21.88 -8.18
C ASP A 24 -0.04 21.12 -9.21
N ASP A 25 0.40 19.90 -8.85
CA ASP A 25 0.96 18.97 -9.80
C ASP A 25 -0.22 18.36 -10.56
N GLU A 26 -0.34 18.74 -11.84
CA GLU A 26 -1.31 18.13 -12.74
C GLU A 26 -1.04 16.62 -12.78
N SER A 27 -2.05 15.84 -12.42
CA SER A 27 -1.94 14.39 -12.52
C SER A 27 -1.76 14.01 -13.99
N ILE A 28 -0.76 13.16 -14.26
CA ILE A 28 -0.55 12.55 -15.59
C ILE A 28 -1.58 11.43 -15.82
N LEU A 29 -2.27 10.99 -14.77
CA LEU A 29 -3.30 9.95 -14.82
C LEU A 29 -4.65 10.57 -15.19
N ASP A 30 -5.21 10.17 -16.34
CA ASP A 30 -6.59 10.49 -16.72
C ASP A 30 -7.58 9.60 -15.93
N LEU A 31 -7.71 9.89 -14.64
CA LEU A 31 -8.54 9.11 -13.71
C LEU A 31 -9.94 9.69 -13.60
N ASP A 32 -10.94 8.89 -14.00
CA ASP A 32 -12.34 9.19 -13.69
C ASP A 32 -12.63 8.88 -12.21
N VAL A 33 -12.66 9.94 -11.40
CA VAL A 33 -12.94 9.87 -9.96
C VAL A 33 -14.32 9.28 -9.67
N ASN A 34 -15.32 9.47 -10.55
CA ASN A 34 -16.65 8.88 -10.35
C ASN A 34 -16.61 7.36 -10.53
N MET A 35 -15.87 6.88 -11.53
CA MET A 35 -15.66 5.44 -11.73
C MET A 35 -14.89 4.83 -10.56
N LEU A 36 -13.88 5.52 -10.02
CA LEU A 36 -13.17 5.07 -8.82
C LEU A 36 -14.11 4.96 -7.61
N ARG A 37 -14.99 5.95 -7.40
CA ARG A 37 -15.98 5.89 -6.32
C ARG A 37 -16.95 4.71 -6.50
N GLN A 38 -17.43 4.49 -7.72
CA GLN A 38 -18.31 3.36 -8.04
C GLN A 38 -17.62 2.01 -7.83
N LEU A 39 -16.38 1.87 -8.28
CA LEU A 39 -15.56 0.68 -8.08
C LEU A 39 -15.43 0.35 -6.60
N ALA A 40 -14.94 1.31 -5.81
CA ALA A 40 -14.69 1.09 -4.39
C ALA A 40 -15.99 0.87 -3.61
N SER A 41 -17.07 1.55 -3.99
CA SER A 41 -18.38 1.34 -3.35
C SER A 41 -18.93 -0.05 -3.60
N SER A 42 -18.80 -0.54 -4.84
CA SER A 42 -19.26 -1.88 -5.23
C SER A 42 -18.40 -2.98 -4.60
N CYS A 43 -17.08 -2.78 -4.57
CA CYS A 43 -16.11 -3.71 -3.98
C CYS A 43 -16.33 -3.91 -2.48
N LEU A 44 -16.60 -2.81 -1.76
CA LEU A 44 -16.68 -2.82 -0.29
C LEU A 44 -18.08 -2.95 0.27
N ASP A 45 -19.11 -2.86 -0.58
CA ASP A 45 -20.52 -2.73 -0.18
C ASP A 45 -20.74 -1.55 0.80
N ARG A 46 -20.18 -0.39 0.42
CA ARG A 46 -20.18 0.85 1.23
C ARG A 46 -20.31 2.05 0.32
N HIS A 47 -20.94 3.13 0.78
CA HIS A 47 -21.11 4.29 -0.07
C HIS A 47 -19.94 5.28 0.12
N CYS A 48 -19.12 5.43 -0.94
CA CYS A 48 -18.01 6.37 -0.95
C CYS A 48 -18.54 7.81 -1.08
N VAL A 49 -18.43 8.58 0.00
CA VAL A 49 -18.93 9.95 0.09
C VAL A 49 -17.93 10.99 -0.42
N ASN A 50 -16.64 10.71 -0.31
CA ASN A 50 -15.60 11.67 -0.68
C ASN A 50 -14.33 10.99 -1.19
N THR A 51 -13.61 11.68 -2.07
CA THR A 51 -12.32 11.25 -2.62
C THR A 51 -11.36 12.43 -2.62
N HIS A 52 -10.14 12.21 -2.11
CA HIS A 52 -9.07 13.21 -2.15
C HIS A 52 -7.78 12.58 -2.64
N ARG A 53 -7.09 13.23 -3.59
CA ARG A 53 -5.72 12.87 -3.93
C ARG A 53 -4.79 13.23 -2.76
N LEU A 54 -4.11 12.26 -2.19
CA LEU A 54 -3.17 12.46 -1.08
C LEU A 54 -1.78 12.84 -1.59
N THR A 55 -1.33 12.18 -2.65
CA THR A 55 -0.03 12.43 -3.26
C THR A 55 -0.05 11.96 -4.71
N SER A 56 0.67 12.70 -5.55
CA SER A 56 1.10 12.27 -6.88
C SER A 56 2.63 12.30 -6.83
N GLY A 57 3.26 11.14 -7.02
CA GLY A 57 4.72 11.04 -7.08
C GLY A 57 5.14 10.24 -8.29
N LEU A 58 6.45 10.21 -8.57
CA LEU A 58 7.00 9.56 -9.77
C LEU A 58 6.56 8.10 -9.99
N ASN A 59 6.21 7.41 -8.91
CA ASN A 59 5.91 5.98 -8.94
C ASN A 59 4.42 5.69 -8.89
N ASN A 60 3.66 6.44 -8.10
CA ASN A 60 2.28 6.15 -7.78
C ASN A 60 1.49 7.44 -7.56
N GLU A 61 0.22 7.40 -7.94
CA GLU A 61 -0.80 8.33 -7.47
C GLU A 61 -1.65 7.64 -6.40
N VAL A 62 -1.89 8.33 -5.29
CA VAL A 62 -2.61 7.76 -4.14
C VAL A 62 -3.80 8.63 -3.79
N HIS A 63 -4.97 8.02 -3.74
CA HIS A 63 -6.25 8.63 -3.37
C HIS A 63 -6.75 8.07 -2.04
N LEU A 64 -7.26 8.95 -1.19
CA LEU A 64 -8.07 8.62 -0.03
C LEU A 64 -9.54 8.61 -0.41
N LEU A 65 -10.21 7.50 -0.15
CA LEU A 65 -11.65 7.33 -0.31
C LEU A 65 -12.29 7.23 1.08
N GLN A 66 -13.26 8.09 1.34
CA GLN A 66 -13.99 8.15 2.60
C GLN A 66 -15.40 7.61 2.40
N PHE A 67 -15.85 6.81 3.35
CA PHE A 67 -17.16 6.16 3.32
C PHE A 67 -18.04 6.69 4.44
N ASP A 68 -19.35 6.64 4.25
CA ASP A 68 -20.32 6.97 5.31
C ASP A 68 -20.37 5.90 6.42
N ASN A 69 -19.89 4.69 6.13
CA ASN A 69 -19.77 3.60 7.06
C ASN A 69 -18.43 2.85 6.94
N GLY A 70 -17.95 2.31 8.06
CA GLY A 70 -16.71 1.53 8.09
C GLY A 70 -15.43 2.34 7.88
N PRO A 71 -14.28 1.65 7.74
CA PRO A 71 -13.00 2.31 7.56
C PRO A 71 -12.82 2.90 6.15
N ASP A 72 -12.10 4.02 6.09
CA ASP A 72 -11.59 4.62 4.85
C ASP A 72 -10.72 3.65 4.04
N CYS A 73 -10.66 3.90 2.73
CA CYS A 73 -9.86 3.15 1.78
C CYS A 73 -8.79 4.03 1.15
N ILE A 74 -7.66 3.41 0.79
CA ILE A 74 -6.64 3.98 -0.07
C ILE A 74 -6.74 3.28 -1.42
N ALA A 75 -6.84 4.08 -2.49
CA ALA A 75 -6.62 3.63 -3.84
C ALA A 75 -5.25 4.09 -4.31
N GLN A 76 -4.46 3.15 -4.83
CA GLN A 76 -3.13 3.40 -5.34
C GLN A 76 -3.04 2.99 -6.80
N PHE A 77 -2.49 3.88 -7.63
CA PHE A 77 -2.34 3.73 -9.06
C PHE A 77 -0.87 3.82 -9.43
N PRO A 78 -0.31 2.85 -10.17
CA PRO A 78 1.05 2.93 -10.65
C PRO A 78 1.14 3.97 -11.77
N LEU A 79 2.11 4.89 -11.66
CA LEU A 79 2.45 5.87 -12.69
C LEU A 79 3.70 5.47 -13.49
N ASP A 80 4.28 4.30 -13.20
CA ASP A 80 5.44 3.77 -13.91
C ASP A 80 5.08 3.43 -15.37
N PRO A 81 5.61 4.15 -16.38
CA PRO A 81 5.24 3.93 -17.77
C PRO A 81 5.91 2.68 -18.36
N ILE A 82 6.93 2.14 -17.70
CA ILE A 82 7.77 1.06 -18.25
C ILE A 82 7.24 -0.31 -17.79
N HIS A 83 6.89 -0.44 -16.50
CA HIS A 83 6.54 -1.72 -15.89
C HIS A 83 5.35 -1.65 -14.91
N PRO A 84 4.21 -1.04 -15.28
CA PRO A 84 3.11 -0.79 -14.34
C PRO A 84 2.53 -2.09 -13.75
N VAL A 85 2.37 -3.11 -14.60
CA VAL A 85 1.77 -4.40 -14.25
C VAL A 85 2.63 -5.21 -13.29
N THR A 86 3.92 -5.38 -13.61
CA THR A 86 4.82 -6.23 -12.82
C THR A 86 5.15 -5.59 -11.47
N LYS A 87 5.30 -4.27 -11.41
CA LYS A 87 5.51 -3.55 -10.16
C LYS A 87 4.31 -3.68 -9.23
N LEU A 88 3.09 -3.46 -9.75
CA LEU A 88 1.86 -3.61 -8.97
C LEU A 88 1.67 -5.05 -8.48
N ALA A 89 1.85 -6.03 -9.37
CA ALA A 89 1.78 -7.45 -9.00
C ALA A 89 2.79 -7.82 -7.91
N SER A 90 4.00 -7.27 -7.98
CA SER A 90 5.05 -7.50 -6.99
C SER A 90 4.78 -6.82 -5.65
N GLU A 91 4.21 -5.63 -5.67
CA GLU A 91 3.77 -4.92 -4.47
C GLU A 91 2.67 -5.69 -3.73
N VAL A 92 1.64 -6.15 -4.46
CA VAL A 92 0.57 -7.00 -3.93
C VAL A 92 1.15 -8.30 -3.35
N ALA A 93 2.00 -9.00 -4.09
CA ALA A 93 2.61 -10.25 -3.63
C ALA A 93 3.44 -10.04 -2.36
N THR A 94 4.21 -8.95 -2.30
CA THR A 94 5.05 -8.59 -1.16
C THR A 94 4.21 -8.28 0.08
N MET A 95 3.15 -7.47 -0.05
CA MET A 95 2.26 -7.18 1.07
C MET A 95 1.58 -8.44 1.61
N LYS A 96 1.09 -9.33 0.73
CA LYS A 96 0.50 -10.63 1.15
C LYS A 96 1.52 -11.51 1.86
N TYR A 97 2.74 -11.55 1.34
CA TYR A 97 3.82 -12.34 1.92
C TYR A 97 4.19 -11.83 3.33
N ILE A 98 4.35 -10.51 3.51
CA ILE A 98 4.65 -9.93 4.83
C ILE A 98 3.50 -10.20 5.80
N ALA A 99 2.24 -9.98 5.39
CA ALA A 99 1.07 -10.23 6.23
C ALA A 99 0.95 -11.69 6.68
N LYS A 100 1.34 -12.64 5.81
CA LYS A 100 1.27 -14.07 6.08
C LYS A 100 2.35 -14.55 7.04
N ASN A 101 3.56 -13.99 6.95
CA ASN A 101 4.74 -14.53 7.64
C ASN A 101 5.14 -13.70 8.87
N THR A 102 4.58 -12.52 9.07
CA THR A 102 4.96 -11.61 10.16
C THR A 102 3.73 -11.04 10.88
N LYS A 103 3.95 -10.39 12.01
CA LYS A 103 3.00 -9.58 12.78
C LYS A 103 3.06 -8.10 12.41
N ILE A 104 3.87 -7.74 11.41
CA ILE A 104 4.00 -6.37 10.94
C ILE A 104 2.66 -5.92 10.37
N LYS A 105 2.18 -4.77 10.84
CA LYS A 105 0.93 -4.18 10.36
C LYS A 105 1.15 -3.60 8.96
N VAL A 106 0.78 -4.37 7.94
CA VAL A 106 0.65 -3.88 6.56
C VAL A 106 -0.83 -3.58 6.25
N PRO A 107 -1.13 -2.69 5.28
CA PRO A 107 -2.51 -2.46 4.85
C PRO A 107 -3.18 -3.76 4.38
N GLU A 108 -4.41 -3.97 4.83
CA GLU A 108 -5.25 -5.06 4.34
C GLU A 108 -5.70 -4.72 2.91
N MET A 109 -5.46 -5.62 1.97
CA MET A 109 -5.91 -5.44 0.58
C MET A 109 -7.37 -5.84 0.45
N TYR A 110 -8.17 -4.94 -0.11
CA TYR A 110 -9.56 -5.18 -0.44
C TYR A 110 -9.70 -5.74 -1.85
N ASP A 111 -9.02 -5.11 -2.82
CA ASP A 111 -9.05 -5.52 -4.21
C ASP A 111 -7.82 -4.97 -4.96
N TRP A 112 -7.53 -5.51 -6.13
CA TRP A 112 -6.49 -5.02 -7.03
C TRP A 112 -6.70 -5.60 -8.42
N ASP A 113 -6.33 -4.83 -9.43
CA ASP A 113 -6.30 -5.27 -10.82
C ASP A 113 -5.03 -4.74 -11.48
N CYS A 114 -4.23 -5.63 -12.06
CA CYS A 114 -3.03 -5.24 -12.79
C CYS A 114 -3.33 -4.82 -14.24
N SER A 115 -4.54 -5.05 -14.73
CA SER A 115 -4.95 -4.75 -16.10
C SER A 115 -5.57 -3.35 -16.23
N THR A 116 -5.81 -2.93 -17.47
CA THR A 116 -6.64 -1.76 -17.80
C THR A 116 -8.06 -2.16 -18.21
N ASN A 117 -8.39 -3.46 -18.18
CA ASN A 117 -9.71 -3.97 -18.57
C ASN A 117 -10.70 -3.94 -17.39
N ASN A 118 -10.80 -2.78 -16.75
CA ASN A 118 -11.71 -2.49 -15.66
C ASN A 118 -12.44 -1.16 -15.95
N ILE A 119 -13.32 -0.76 -15.03
CA ILE A 119 -14.17 0.44 -15.22
C ILE A 119 -13.39 1.76 -15.08
N ILE A 120 -12.25 1.75 -14.39
CA ILE A 120 -11.38 2.92 -14.20
C ILE A 120 -10.25 3.01 -15.24
N LYS A 121 -10.17 2.03 -16.15
CA LYS A 121 -9.19 1.95 -17.26
C LYS A 121 -7.72 2.07 -16.84
N SER A 122 -7.41 1.71 -15.60
CA SER A 122 -6.07 1.80 -15.02
C SER A 122 -5.83 0.64 -14.05
N PRO A 123 -4.58 0.15 -13.93
CA PRO A 123 -4.22 -0.76 -12.85
C PRO A 123 -4.36 -0.08 -11.49
N TYR A 124 -4.72 -0.83 -10.46
CA TYR A 124 -4.93 -0.26 -9.13
C TYR A 124 -4.76 -1.28 -7.99
N ILE A 125 -4.56 -0.75 -6.80
CA ILE A 125 -4.73 -1.47 -5.53
C ILE A 125 -5.72 -0.69 -4.66
N LEU A 126 -6.77 -1.35 -4.19
CA LEU A 126 -7.66 -0.87 -3.12
C LEU A 126 -7.27 -1.55 -1.81
N MET A 127 -6.95 -0.76 -0.80
CA MET A 127 -6.51 -1.26 0.49
C MET A 127 -7.05 -0.42 1.64
N LYS A 128 -7.02 -0.99 2.85
CA LYS A 128 -7.42 -0.32 4.08
C LYS A 128 -6.50 0.85 4.39
N ARG A 129 -7.08 1.99 4.75
CA ARG A 129 -6.29 3.10 5.31
C ARG A 129 -5.78 2.70 6.70
N LEU A 130 -4.47 2.74 6.89
CA LEU A 130 -3.88 2.61 8.22
C LEU A 130 -4.00 3.95 8.97
N PRO A 131 -4.49 3.95 10.22
CA PRO A 131 -4.52 5.16 11.03
C PRO A 131 -3.09 5.53 11.46
N GLY A 132 -2.81 6.83 11.53
CA GLY A 132 -1.53 7.33 12.02
C GLY A 132 -1.12 8.63 11.35
N GLN A 133 0.09 9.08 11.70
CA GLN A 133 0.74 10.26 11.13
C GLN A 133 2.13 9.88 10.64
N HIS A 134 2.61 10.59 9.63
CA HIS A 134 3.98 10.40 9.16
C HIS A 134 4.97 10.79 10.26
N LEU A 135 5.86 9.86 10.62
CA LEU A 135 6.83 10.04 11.70
C LEU A 135 7.69 11.29 11.52
N TYR A 136 8.08 11.63 10.29
CA TYR A 136 8.92 12.80 10.01
C TYR A 136 8.29 14.12 10.48
N ARG A 137 6.95 14.21 10.52
CA ARG A 137 6.24 15.42 10.99
C ARG A 137 6.29 15.58 12.50
N LEU A 138 6.39 14.47 13.21
CA LEU A 138 6.38 14.44 14.67
C LEU A 138 7.79 14.35 15.25
N TRP A 139 8.77 13.93 14.44
CA TRP A 139 10.08 13.49 14.93
C TRP A 139 10.75 14.53 15.82
N ASP A 140 10.79 15.79 15.42
CA ASP A 140 11.49 16.82 16.20
C ASP A 140 10.78 17.15 17.52
N ASP A 141 9.45 17.01 17.56
CA ASP A 141 8.62 17.24 18.74
C ASP A 141 8.60 16.05 19.72
N LEU A 142 9.08 14.88 19.31
CA LEU A 142 9.13 13.70 20.19
C LEU A 142 10.19 13.87 21.29
N SER A 143 9.81 13.51 22.52
CA SER A 143 10.74 13.34 23.63
C SER A 143 11.81 12.28 23.33
N HIS A 144 12.94 12.34 24.05
CA HIS A 144 14.01 11.35 23.89
C HIS A 144 13.52 9.91 24.11
N GLU A 145 12.69 9.68 25.13
CA GLU A 145 12.11 8.35 25.42
C GLU A 145 11.19 7.87 24.30
N ASN A 146 10.39 8.76 23.72
CA ASN A 146 9.53 8.41 22.59
C ASN A 146 10.35 8.09 21.33
N LYS A 147 11.41 8.85 21.04
CA LYS A 147 12.35 8.53 19.94
C LYS A 147 12.97 7.15 20.13
N LYS A 148 13.42 6.83 21.34
CA LYS A 148 13.97 5.52 21.68
C LYS A 148 12.95 4.39 21.49
N SER A 149 11.70 4.60 21.90
CA SER A 149 10.60 3.64 21.67
C SER A 149 10.34 3.41 20.18
N VAL A 150 10.29 4.48 19.37
CA VAL A 150 10.12 4.38 17.92
C VAL A 150 11.28 3.61 17.27
N LEU A 151 12.52 3.92 17.63
CA LEU A 151 13.69 3.20 17.12
C LEU A 151 13.65 1.72 17.48
N LYS A 152 13.21 1.37 18.70
CA LYS A 152 13.01 -0.02 19.12
C LYS A 152 11.95 -0.72 18.26
N GLN A 153 10.84 -0.06 17.93
CA GLN A 153 9.81 -0.61 17.05
C GLN A 153 10.33 -0.84 15.63
N ILE A 154 11.09 0.11 15.07
CA ILE A 154 11.73 -0.05 13.75
C ILE A 154 12.70 -1.24 13.77
N ALA A 155 13.53 -1.35 14.80
CA ALA A 155 14.45 -2.48 14.96
C ALA A 155 13.71 -3.81 15.03
N ASN A 156 12.57 -3.88 15.73
CA ASN A 156 11.75 -5.08 15.80
C ASN A 156 11.15 -5.45 14.43
N ILE A 157 10.64 -4.47 13.67
CA ILE A 157 10.12 -4.69 12.30
C ILE A 157 11.21 -5.24 11.40
N LEU A 158 12.40 -4.63 11.41
CA LEU A 158 13.53 -5.08 10.60
C LEU A 158 14.00 -6.49 11.00
N PHE A 159 14.04 -6.77 12.30
CA PHE A 159 14.40 -8.09 12.82
C PHE A 159 13.40 -9.15 12.35
N GLU A 160 12.10 -8.89 12.46
CA GLU A 160 11.04 -9.81 12.05
C GLU A 160 11.06 -10.06 10.53
N LEU A 161 11.24 -9.02 9.71
CA LEU A 161 11.46 -9.20 8.27
C LEU A 161 12.69 -10.08 8.01
N TRP A 162 13.80 -9.84 8.71
CA TRP A 162 15.02 -10.62 8.52
C TRP A 162 14.87 -12.09 8.91
N THR A 163 14.17 -12.38 10.00
CA THR A 163 14.04 -13.75 10.51
C THR A 163 12.99 -14.57 9.78
N ASP A 164 11.87 -13.94 9.42
CA ASP A 164 10.64 -14.64 9.02
C ASP A 164 10.36 -14.50 7.50
N CYS A 165 10.92 -13.47 6.84
CA CYS A 165 10.80 -13.26 5.39
C CYS A 165 12.09 -13.66 4.65
N LYS A 166 12.39 -14.96 4.59
CA LYS A 166 13.62 -15.48 3.96
C LYS A 166 13.40 -15.97 2.54
N PHE A 167 14.29 -15.55 1.64
CA PHE A 167 14.29 -15.96 0.23
C PHE A 167 15.58 -16.70 -0.11
N LYS A 168 15.49 -17.66 -1.03
CA LYS A 168 16.66 -18.37 -1.57
C LYS A 168 17.39 -17.54 -2.63
N GLU A 169 16.68 -16.62 -3.26
CA GLU A 169 17.14 -15.83 -4.40
C GLU A 169 16.78 -14.36 -4.22
N ILE A 170 17.50 -13.50 -4.94
CA ILE A 170 17.18 -12.08 -5.06
C ILE A 170 16.17 -11.88 -6.20
N GLY A 171 15.23 -10.95 -6.05
CA GLY A 171 14.25 -10.67 -7.08
C GLY A 171 12.99 -10.02 -6.55
N CYS A 172 11.94 -10.07 -7.39
CA CYS A 172 10.59 -9.62 -7.05
C CYS A 172 9.71 -10.82 -6.70
N LEU A 173 8.74 -10.60 -5.82
CA LEU A 173 7.73 -11.60 -5.51
C LEU A 173 6.58 -11.50 -6.50
N TYR A 174 5.97 -12.63 -6.83
CA TYR A 174 4.77 -12.66 -7.65
C TYR A 174 3.84 -13.74 -7.09
N MET A 175 2.54 -13.52 -7.22
CA MET A 175 1.55 -14.55 -6.92
C MET A 175 1.56 -15.60 -8.04
N ASP A 176 1.41 -16.87 -7.68
CA ASP A 176 1.30 -17.94 -8.65
C ASP A 176 0.13 -17.67 -9.63
N GLY A 177 0.40 -17.73 -10.94
CA GLY A 177 -0.61 -17.57 -11.99
C GLY A 177 -1.04 -16.13 -12.32
N VAL A 178 -0.49 -15.10 -11.67
CA VAL A 178 -0.85 -13.68 -11.95
C VAL A 178 -0.07 -13.10 -13.15
N LEU A 179 1.01 -13.75 -13.56
CA LEU A 179 1.77 -13.36 -14.74
C LEU A 179 1.27 -14.15 -15.96
N SER A 180 0.83 -13.46 -17.01
CA SER A 180 0.60 -14.07 -18.31
C SER A 180 1.89 -14.70 -18.84
N GLU A 181 1.77 -15.70 -19.73
CA GLU A 181 2.92 -16.39 -20.35
C GLU A 181 3.96 -15.40 -20.95
N SER A 182 3.49 -14.25 -21.46
CA SER A 182 4.33 -13.17 -22.00
C SER A 182 5.20 -12.43 -20.97
N ILE A 183 4.80 -12.36 -19.70
CA ILE A 183 5.63 -11.81 -18.61
C ILE A 183 6.54 -12.91 -18.05
N GLN A 184 6.05 -14.16 -18.03
CA GLN A 184 6.87 -15.33 -17.73
C GLN A 184 8.05 -15.45 -18.70
N GLU A 185 7.88 -15.18 -20.00
CA GLU A 185 8.96 -15.17 -21.01
C GLU A 185 10.03 -14.10 -20.75
N LYS A 186 9.63 -12.89 -20.33
CA LYS A 186 10.59 -11.84 -19.95
C LYS A 186 11.26 -12.11 -18.60
N ALA A 187 10.56 -12.75 -17.66
CA ALA A 187 11.17 -13.30 -16.45
C ALA A 187 12.02 -14.57 -16.73
N SER A 188 11.87 -15.20 -17.91
CA SER A 188 12.62 -16.40 -18.31
C SER A 188 14.08 -16.13 -18.66
N TYR A 189 14.51 -14.88 -18.80
CA TYR A 189 15.94 -14.56 -18.81
C TYR A 189 16.63 -14.92 -17.48
N LEU A 190 15.86 -15.22 -16.42
CA LEU A 190 16.33 -15.79 -15.16
C LEU A 190 16.01 -17.30 -15.00
N LYS A 191 15.32 -17.95 -15.96
CA LYS A 191 15.02 -19.40 -15.94
C LYS A 191 16.23 -20.31 -16.19
N GLY A 192 17.44 -19.75 -16.26
CA GLY A 192 18.69 -20.52 -16.36
C GLY A 192 19.11 -21.26 -15.09
N LEU A 193 18.36 -21.20 -13.98
CA LEU A 193 18.81 -21.75 -12.70
C LEU A 193 17.81 -22.65 -11.94
N PHE A 194 16.67 -23.01 -12.52
CA PHE A 194 15.77 -23.98 -11.89
C PHE A 194 16.03 -25.40 -12.41
N HIS A 195 16.98 -26.10 -11.78
CA HIS A 195 16.93 -27.54 -11.58
C HIS A 195 17.19 -27.85 -10.10
N SER A 196 16.19 -28.48 -9.48
CA SER A 196 16.18 -29.11 -8.15
C SER A 196 16.15 -28.16 -6.95
N ILE A 197 14.99 -28.11 -6.28
CA ILE A 197 14.72 -28.73 -4.95
C ILE A 197 13.20 -28.91 -4.83
#